data_AF-A0A368H3B2-F1
#
_entry.id   AF-A0A368H3B2-F1
#
_cell.length_a   1.000
_cell.length_b   1.000
_cell.length_c   1.000
_cell.angle_alpha   90.00
_cell.angle_beta   90.00
_cell.angle_gamma   90.00
#
_symmetry.space_group_name_H-M   'P 1'
#
loop_
_entity.id
_entity.type
_entity.pdbx_description
1 polymer ?
#
loop_
_entity_poly.entity_id
_entity_poly.type
_entity_poly.pdbx_seq_one_letter_code
_entity_poly.pdbx_strand_id
1 'polypeptide(L)'
;MSLYLMPYNARVPSFLDTLLDDLDHIQMTLQPLQRHAARRRQEAGCLEKIVDDENKLAISLNVKKFKPEELKVDLDGRILRIEGKQEVQEKDGYSMRTFVREWALPENVDVEKLKSSMTEDGHLSIEAPKMTKPSITSRSIPIEKSVAAKKDGKK
;
A
#
# COMPACT_ATOMS: atom_id res chain seq x y z
N MET A 1 -28.25 -4.29 -51.38
CA MET A 1 -26.79 -4.55 -51.45
C MET A 1 -26.40 -5.38 -50.24
N SER A 2 -25.65 -6.46 -50.49
CA SER A 2 -25.00 -7.35 -49.51
C SER A 2 -24.05 -6.58 -48.58
N LEU A 3 -23.77 -7.09 -47.36
CA LEU A 3 -22.44 -7.56 -46.92
C LEU A 3 -22.40 -7.91 -45.41
N TYR A 4 -22.08 -9.19 -45.15
CA TYR A 4 -21.30 -9.81 -44.06
C TYR A 4 -21.77 -10.05 -42.60
N LEU A 5 -21.38 -11.26 -42.18
CA LEU A 5 -21.52 -12.06 -40.95
C LEU A 5 -20.57 -11.63 -39.79
N MET A 6 -21.08 -11.70 -38.55
CA MET A 6 -20.48 -12.23 -37.27
C MET A 6 -19.26 -11.52 -36.61
N PRO A 7 -18.92 -11.73 -35.30
CA PRO A 7 -19.58 -12.45 -34.18
C PRO A 7 -19.52 -11.76 -32.77
N TYR A 8 -20.28 -12.32 -31.81
CA TYR A 8 -19.99 -12.55 -30.38
C TYR A 8 -19.65 -11.42 -29.34
N ASN A 9 -20.53 -11.38 -28.32
CA ASN A 9 -20.33 -11.24 -26.87
C ASN A 9 -19.58 -10.05 -26.23
N ALA A 10 -20.35 -9.23 -25.50
CA ALA A 10 -20.30 -9.04 -24.04
C ALA A 10 -20.64 -7.58 -23.67
N ARG A 11 -21.82 -7.32 -23.09
CA ARG A 11 -22.10 -6.03 -22.44
C ARG A 11 -22.75 -6.27 -21.09
N VAL A 12 -21.95 -6.02 -20.06
CA VAL A 12 -22.28 -6.06 -18.64
C VAL A 12 -23.54 -5.19 -18.39
N PRO A 13 -24.55 -5.63 -17.62
CA PRO A 13 -25.74 -4.82 -17.37
C PRO A 13 -25.40 -3.52 -16.63
N SER A 14 -26.10 -2.45 -17.00
CA SER A 14 -25.96 -1.04 -16.58
C SER A 14 -26.37 -0.76 -15.11
N PHE A 15 -26.03 -1.68 -14.20
CA PHE A 15 -26.29 -1.53 -12.76
C PHE A 15 -25.26 -0.62 -12.07
N LEU A 16 -24.05 -0.49 -12.63
CA LEU A 16 -22.96 0.22 -11.96
C LEU A 16 -22.93 1.73 -12.25
N ASP A 17 -23.51 2.21 -13.36
CA ASP A 17 -23.48 3.65 -13.69
C ASP A 17 -24.38 4.49 -12.76
N THR A 18 -25.53 3.95 -12.33
CA THR A 18 -26.39 4.63 -11.35
C THR A 18 -25.85 4.55 -9.92
N LEU A 19 -24.93 3.63 -9.64
CA LEU A 19 -24.33 3.45 -8.31
C LEU A 19 -23.13 4.39 -8.10
N LEU A 20 -22.45 4.77 -9.19
CA LEU A 20 -21.29 5.67 -9.16
C LEU A 20 -21.70 7.15 -9.06
N ASP A 21 -22.78 7.58 -9.73
CA ASP A 21 -23.28 8.96 -9.65
C ASP A 21 -23.83 9.33 -8.24
N ASP A 22 -24.52 8.39 -7.58
CA ASP A 22 -25.04 8.62 -6.22
C ASP A 22 -23.92 8.68 -5.17
N LEU A 23 -22.79 8.00 -5.40
CA LEU A 23 -21.67 7.99 -4.46
C LEU A 23 -20.96 9.36 -4.44
N ASP A 24 -20.83 10.04 -5.58
CA ASP A 24 -20.27 11.39 -5.66
C ASP A 24 -21.19 12.44 -5.01
N HIS A 25 -22.52 12.29 -5.13
CA HIS A 25 -23.49 13.16 -4.47
C HIS A 25 -23.52 12.98 -2.93
N ILE A 26 -23.31 11.75 -2.45
CA ILE A 26 -23.12 11.46 -1.03
C ILE A 26 -21.76 12.00 -0.54
N GLN A 27 -20.72 11.97 -1.38
CA GLN A 27 -19.40 12.52 -1.06
C GLN A 27 -19.43 14.05 -0.89
N MET A 28 -20.31 14.75 -1.63
CA MET A 28 -20.50 16.21 -1.56
C MET A 28 -21.30 16.66 -0.33
N THR A 29 -22.31 15.90 0.11
CA THR A 29 -23.15 16.27 1.27
C THR A 29 -22.48 16.04 2.62
N LEU A 30 -21.47 15.16 2.69
CA LEU A 30 -20.67 14.90 3.88
C LEU A 30 -19.48 15.85 4.07
N GLN A 31 -19.23 16.78 3.14
CA GLN A 31 -18.11 17.73 3.21
C GLN A 31 -18.01 18.54 4.52
N PRO A 32 -19.11 19.02 5.14
CA PRO A 32 -19.05 19.74 6.42
C PRO A 32 -18.62 18.84 7.60
N LEU A 33 -18.99 17.56 7.58
CA LEU A 33 -18.58 16.58 8.58
C LEU A 33 -17.12 16.13 8.37
N GLN A 34 -16.70 16.03 7.11
CA GLN A 34 -15.31 15.75 6.73
C GLN A 34 -14.35 16.86 7.18
N ARG A 35 -14.78 18.14 7.20
CA ARG A 35 -13.98 19.24 7.76
C ARG A 35 -13.73 19.10 9.26
N HIS A 36 -14.69 18.58 10.03
CA HIS A 36 -14.50 18.30 11.46
C HIS A 36 -13.60 17.08 11.70
N ALA A 37 -13.72 16.03 10.88
CA ALA A 37 -12.85 14.85 10.95
C ALA A 37 -11.40 15.17 10.52
N ALA A 38 -11.21 16.00 9.48
CA ALA A 38 -9.90 16.48 9.06
C ALA A 38 -9.25 17.40 10.12
N ARG A 39 -10.05 18.20 10.82
CA ARG A 39 -9.60 19.03 11.94
C ARG A 39 -9.11 18.19 13.13
N ARG A 40 -9.83 17.11 13.49
CA ARG A 40 -9.34 16.14 14.49
C ARG A 40 -8.07 15.39 14.07
N ARG A 41 -7.93 15.09 12.77
CA ARG A 41 -6.72 14.47 12.20
C ARG A 41 -5.48 15.36 12.38
N GLN A 42 -5.65 16.69 12.37
CA GLN A 42 -4.61 17.66 12.72
C GLN A 42 -4.44 17.87 14.23
N GLU A 43 -5.52 17.81 15.03
CA GLU A 43 -5.46 18.03 16.49
C GLU A 43 -4.65 16.97 17.24
N ALA A 44 -4.63 15.72 16.77
CA ALA A 44 -3.71 14.69 17.28
C ALA A 44 -2.22 14.96 16.94
N GLY A 45 -1.91 15.97 16.11
CA GLY A 45 -0.55 16.43 15.82
C GLY A 45 0.25 15.56 14.86
N CYS A 46 -0.31 14.47 14.34
CA CYS A 46 0.39 13.60 13.39
C CYS A 46 0.26 14.14 11.96
N LEU A 47 1.29 14.81 11.47
CA LEU A 47 1.44 15.06 10.04
C LEU A 47 1.88 13.77 9.34
N GLU A 48 1.28 13.47 8.20
CA GLU A 48 1.56 12.25 7.43
C GLU A 48 2.08 12.59 6.04
N LYS A 49 3.05 11.81 5.59
CA LYS A 49 3.53 11.79 4.21
C LYS A 49 3.58 10.34 3.74
N ILE A 50 2.97 10.06 2.59
CA ILE A 50 3.05 8.75 1.93
C ILE A 50 3.82 8.93 0.63
N VAL A 51 4.76 8.05 0.36
CA VAL A 51 5.48 7.92 -0.91
C VAL A 51 5.26 6.52 -1.42
N ASP A 52 4.65 6.39 -2.60
CA ASP A 52 4.43 5.12 -3.27
C ASP A 52 5.12 5.12 -4.63
N ASP A 53 6.35 4.63 -4.66
CA ASP A 53 7.17 4.54 -5.88
C ASP A 53 7.03 3.15 -6.51
N GLU A 54 7.58 2.93 -7.71
CA GLU A 54 7.58 1.60 -8.35
C GLU A 54 8.31 0.52 -7.53
N ASN A 55 9.28 0.94 -6.71
CA ASN A 55 10.17 0.05 -5.97
C ASN A 55 9.76 -0.18 -4.52
N LYS A 56 9.05 0.77 -3.88
CA LYS A 56 8.74 0.71 -2.45
C LYS A 56 7.56 1.59 -2.07
N LEU A 57 6.95 1.23 -0.94
CA LEU A 57 6.02 2.06 -0.19
C LEU A 57 6.73 2.61 1.05
N ALA A 58 6.61 3.90 1.31
CA ALA A 58 7.12 4.56 2.51
C ALA A 58 6.06 5.49 3.12
N ILE A 59 5.76 5.30 4.41
CA ILE A 59 4.82 6.08 5.19
C ILE A 59 5.60 6.77 6.31
N SER A 60 5.46 8.09 6.44
CA SER A 60 6.12 8.88 7.47
C SER A 60 5.10 9.65 8.31
N LEU A 61 5.25 9.61 9.63
CA LEU A 61 4.36 10.25 10.59
C LEU A 61 5.15 11.09 11.58
N ASN A 62 4.71 12.32 11.84
CA ASN A 62 5.23 13.12 12.95
C ASN A 62 4.54 12.70 14.25
N VAL A 63 5.25 11.97 15.10
CA VAL A 63 4.80 11.45 16.39
C VAL A 63 5.53 12.12 17.56
N LYS A 64 6.11 13.31 17.39
CA LYS A 64 6.92 14.02 18.41
C LYS A 64 6.25 14.23 19.77
N LYS A 65 4.91 14.17 19.81
CA LYS A 65 4.13 14.25 21.05
C LYS A 65 4.09 12.93 21.83
N PHE A 66 4.59 11.82 21.29
CA PHE A 66 4.55 10.48 21.85
C PHE A 66 5.96 9.93 22.03
N LYS A 67 6.15 9.15 23.09
CA LYS A 67 7.38 8.37 23.29
C LYS A 67 7.32 7.06 22.49
N PRO A 68 8.45 6.42 22.16
CA PRO A 68 8.45 5.15 21.44
C PRO A 68 7.62 4.07 22.15
N GLU A 69 7.61 4.04 23.49
CA GLU A 69 6.88 3.06 24.30
C GLU A 69 5.36 3.31 24.31
N GLU A 70 4.93 4.51 23.93
CA GLU A 70 3.52 4.92 23.84
C GLU A 70 2.92 4.64 22.45
N LEU A 71 3.73 4.12 21.53
CA LEU A 71 3.37 3.80 20.15
C LEU A 71 3.27 2.29 19.94
N LYS A 72 2.31 1.89 19.12
CA LYS A 72 2.10 0.51 18.71
C LYS A 72 1.94 0.45 17.19
N VAL A 73 2.69 -0.45 16.56
CA VAL A 73 2.59 -0.74 15.13
C VAL A 73 2.19 -2.20 15.00
N ASP A 74 1.02 -2.44 14.43
CA ASP A 74 0.47 -3.77 14.19
C ASP A 74 0.22 -3.95 12.69
N LEU A 75 0.36 -5.17 12.21
CA LEU A 75 -0.03 -5.58 10.87
C LEU A 75 -0.99 -6.77 10.99
N ASP A 76 -2.25 -6.56 10.61
CA ASP A 76 -3.26 -7.63 10.56
C ASP A 76 -3.59 -7.93 9.09
N GLY A 77 -3.07 -9.05 8.60
CA GLY A 77 -3.10 -9.40 7.17
C GLY A 77 -2.38 -8.36 6.31
N ARG A 78 -3.15 -7.45 5.70
CA ARG A 78 -2.64 -6.31 4.90
C ARG A 78 -3.09 -4.95 5.44
N ILE A 79 -3.62 -4.89 6.65
CA ILE A 79 -3.98 -3.64 7.31
C ILE A 79 -2.86 -3.27 8.28
N LEU A 80 -2.09 -2.25 7.91
CA LEU A 80 -1.11 -1.64 8.80
C LEU A 80 -1.82 -0.68 9.74
N ARG A 81 -1.73 -0.91 11.04
CA ARG A 81 -2.30 -0.05 12.08
C ARG A 81 -1.20 0.56 12.94
N ILE A 82 -1.29 1.87 13.15
CA ILE A 82 -0.42 2.62 14.06
C ILE A 82 -1.28 3.33 15.08
N GLU A 83 -1.03 3.02 16.33
CA GLU A 83 -1.74 3.57 17.49
C GLU A 83 -0.75 4.28 18.39
N GLY A 84 -1.13 5.44 18.91
CA GLY A 84 -0.37 6.14 19.92
C GLY A 84 -1.27 6.55 21.06
N LYS A 85 -0.89 6.25 22.30
CA LYS A 85 -1.64 6.61 23.51
C LYS A 85 -0.70 7.18 24.56
N GLN A 86 -0.91 8.45 24.88
CA GLN A 86 -0.17 9.16 25.91
C GLN A 86 -1.12 9.64 26.99
N GLU A 87 -0.70 9.46 28.25
CA GLU A 87 -1.35 10.01 29.43
C GLU A 87 -0.31 10.74 30.26
N VAL A 88 -0.52 12.03 30.51
CA VAL A 88 0.36 12.88 31.29
C VAL A 88 -0.41 13.37 32.51
N GLN A 89 0.09 13.06 33.70
CA GLN A 89 -0.40 13.67 34.93
C GLN A 89 0.26 15.03 35.11
N GLU A 90 -0.58 16.05 35.28
CA GLU A 90 -0.18 17.42 35.57
C GLU A 90 -0.58 17.75 37.02
N LYS A 91 -0.05 18.85 37.57
CA LYS A 91 -0.28 19.20 38.99
C LYS A 91 -1.76 19.40 39.33
N ASP A 92 -2.56 19.84 38.36
CA ASP A 92 -3.97 20.19 38.54
C ASP A 92 -4.93 19.35 37.66
N GLY A 93 -4.45 18.24 37.07
CA GLY A 93 -5.27 17.40 36.19
C GLY A 93 -4.51 16.32 35.43
N TYR A 94 -5.13 15.75 34.41
CA TYR A 94 -4.49 14.81 33.48
C TYR A 94 -4.77 15.21 32.03
N SER A 95 -3.79 14.98 31.16
CA SER A 95 -3.88 15.18 29.72
C SER A 95 -3.74 13.85 29.01
N MET A 96 -4.73 13.48 28.19
CA MET A 96 -4.70 12.24 27.41
C MET A 96 -4.72 12.58 25.92
N ARG A 97 -3.82 11.95 25.15
CA ARG A 97 -3.75 12.05 23.69
C ARG A 97 -3.78 10.65 23.11
N THR A 98 -4.63 10.45 22.12
CA THR A 98 -4.71 9.18 21.40
C THR A 98 -4.87 9.42 19.92
N PHE A 99 -4.19 8.61 19.11
CA PHE A 99 -4.46 8.51 17.69
C PHE A 99 -4.44 7.05 17.24
N VAL A 100 -5.22 6.77 16.20
CA VAL A 100 -5.16 5.51 15.45
C VAL A 100 -5.14 5.89 13.99
N ARG A 101 -4.24 5.27 13.23
CA ARG A 101 -4.21 5.35 11.77
C ARG A 101 -4.06 3.97 11.18
N GLU A 102 -4.78 3.75 10.10
CA GLU A 102 -4.80 2.47 9.40
C GLU A 102 -4.59 2.69 7.91
N TRP A 103 -3.80 1.81 7.31
CA TRP A 103 -3.55 1.77 5.87
C TRP A 103 -3.78 0.36 5.36
N ALA A 104 -4.60 0.25 4.32
CA ALA A 104 -4.66 -0.97 3.51
C ALA A 104 -3.43 -1.00 2.60
N LEU A 105 -2.54 -1.97 2.82
CA LEU A 105 -1.34 -2.14 2.02
C LEU A 105 -1.69 -2.79 0.67
N PRO A 106 -1.25 -2.21 -0.46
CA PRO A 106 -1.43 -2.79 -1.78
C PRO A 106 -0.87 -4.21 -1.89
N GLU A 107 -1.42 -5.04 -2.79
CA GLU A 107 -1.01 -6.43 -2.96
C GLU A 107 0.46 -6.59 -3.38
N ASN A 108 0.95 -5.63 -4.15
CA ASN A 108 2.32 -5.58 -4.64
C ASN A 108 3.34 -5.14 -3.58
N VAL A 109 2.94 -4.83 -2.34
CA VAL A 109 3.87 -4.56 -1.24
C VAL A 109 4.27 -5.86 -0.57
N ASP A 110 5.59 -6.03 -0.35
CA ASP A 110 6.16 -7.15 0.38
C ASP A 110 6.06 -6.90 1.90
N VAL A 111 4.96 -7.39 2.48
CA VAL A 111 4.63 -7.21 3.90
C VAL A 111 5.62 -7.89 4.85
N GLU A 112 6.30 -8.96 4.41
CA GLU A 112 7.29 -9.66 5.23
C GLU A 112 8.57 -8.84 5.41
N LYS A 113 8.84 -7.93 4.47
CA LYS A 113 9.98 -7.02 4.51
C LYS A 113 9.61 -5.61 5.00
N LEU A 114 8.44 -5.46 5.62
CA LEU A 114 8.03 -4.23 6.27
C LEU A 114 8.98 -3.91 7.44
N LYS A 115 9.45 -2.68 7.49
CA LYS A 115 10.34 -2.18 8.54
C LYS A 115 9.78 -0.89 9.12
N SER A 116 9.96 -0.72 10.42
CA SER A 116 9.62 0.48 11.17
C SER A 116 10.85 1.06 11.84
N SER A 117 11.03 2.38 11.77
CA SER A 117 12.08 3.10 12.49
C SER A 117 11.55 4.46 12.96
N MET A 118 12.09 4.98 14.06
CA MET A 118 11.74 6.30 14.58
C MET A 118 13.00 7.13 14.79
N THR A 119 12.97 8.40 14.37
CA THR A 119 14.06 9.35 14.63
C THR A 119 13.89 10.03 15.99
N GLU A 120 14.98 10.57 16.54
CA GLU A 120 14.98 11.34 17.80
C GLU A 120 14.08 12.59 17.72
N ASP A 121 13.91 13.16 16.52
CA ASP A 121 13.01 14.29 16.28
C ASP A 121 11.52 13.92 16.32
N GLY A 122 11.20 12.64 16.50
CA GLY A 122 9.84 12.14 16.59
C GLY A 122 9.20 11.87 15.23
N HIS A 123 9.98 11.46 14.22
CA HIS A 123 9.43 11.00 12.95
C HIS A 123 9.45 9.47 12.88
N LEU A 124 8.27 8.86 12.82
CA LEU A 124 8.10 7.43 12.58
C LEU A 124 8.05 7.18 11.08
N SER A 125 8.89 6.26 10.60
CA SER A 125 8.96 5.82 9.20
C SER A 125 8.63 4.33 9.12
N ILE A 126 7.67 3.99 8.27
CA ILE A 126 7.35 2.61 7.89
C ILE A 126 7.66 2.44 6.41
N GLU A 127 8.46 1.45 6.06
CA GLU A 127 8.82 1.18 4.67
C GLU A 127 8.74 -0.31 4.33
N ALA A 128 8.32 -0.60 3.12
CA ALA A 128 8.36 -1.94 2.55
C ALA A 128 8.69 -1.89 1.05
N PRO A 129 9.53 -2.80 0.54
CA PRO A 129 9.76 -2.92 -0.89
C PRO A 129 8.50 -3.46 -1.58
N LYS A 130 8.35 -3.12 -2.86
CA LYS A 130 7.37 -3.77 -3.72
C LYS A 130 7.91 -5.12 -4.19
N MET A 131 7.02 -6.11 -4.27
CA MET A 131 7.30 -7.41 -4.87
C MET A 131 7.57 -7.19 -6.35
N THR A 132 8.84 -7.20 -6.74
CA THR A 132 9.21 -7.21 -8.16
C THR A 132 8.72 -8.52 -8.75
N LYS A 133 7.86 -8.45 -9.77
CA LYS A 133 7.65 -9.60 -10.65
C LYS A 133 9.03 -10.04 -11.15
N PRO A 134 9.40 -11.33 -11.11
CA PRO A 134 10.71 -11.76 -11.57
C PRO A 134 10.89 -11.22 -13.00
N SER A 135 11.86 -10.32 -13.19
CA SER A 135 12.23 -9.94 -14.54
C SER A 135 12.64 -11.23 -15.22
N ILE A 136 11.97 -11.55 -16.32
CA ILE A 136 12.37 -12.67 -17.16
C ILE A 136 13.69 -12.23 -17.79
N THR A 137 14.79 -12.46 -17.09
CA THR A 137 16.12 -12.35 -17.66
C THR A 137 16.24 -13.50 -18.65
N SER A 138 15.85 -13.25 -19.90
CA SER A 138 15.99 -14.21 -20.99
C SER A 138 17.47 -14.60 -21.09
N ARG A 139 17.81 -15.79 -20.62
CA ARG A 139 19.16 -16.34 -20.75
C ARG A 139 19.28 -17.04 -22.10
N SER A 140 20.28 -16.67 -22.89
CA SER A 140 20.60 -17.37 -24.13
C SER A 140 21.22 -18.73 -23.79
N ILE A 141 20.64 -19.81 -24.31
CA ILE A 141 21.16 -21.17 -24.15
C ILE A 141 21.90 -21.54 -25.45
N PRO A 142 23.24 -21.63 -25.46
CA PRO A 142 23.98 -22.01 -26.65
C PRO A 142 23.73 -23.48 -27.01
N ILE A 143 23.58 -23.75 -28.32
CA ILE A 143 23.39 -25.11 -28.86
C ILE A 143 24.75 -25.63 -29.30
N GLU A 144 25.26 -26.66 -28.62
CA GLU A 144 26.46 -27.39 -29.04
C GLU A 144 26.09 -28.52 -30.02
N LYS A 145 26.81 -28.61 -31.13
CA LYS A 145 26.62 -29.69 -32.12
C LYS A 145 27.21 -31.00 -31.58
N SER A 146 26.38 -32.02 -31.44
CA SER A 146 26.83 -33.39 -31.21
C SER A 146 27.49 -33.93 -32.48
N VAL A 147 28.81 -34.16 -32.45
CA VAL A 147 29.52 -34.78 -33.58
C VAL A 147 29.23 -36.29 -33.56
N ALA A 148 28.46 -36.77 -34.55
CA ALA A 148 28.23 -38.19 -34.74
C ALA A 148 29.56 -38.88 -35.14
N ALA A 149 30.01 -39.82 -34.31
CA ALA A 149 31.20 -40.61 -34.55
C ALA A 149 31.03 -41.45 -35.84
N LYS A 150 31.83 -41.15 -36.87
CA LYS A 150 32.04 -42.06 -38.01
C LYS A 150 32.75 -43.31 -37.49
N LYS A 151 32.09 -44.46 -37.58
CA LYS A 151 32.78 -45.76 -37.56
C LYS A 151 33.16 -46.10 -38.99
N ASP A 152 34.44 -45.92 -39.30
CA ASP A 152 35.10 -46.52 -40.45
C ASP A 152 35.08 -48.05 -40.31
N GLY A 153 34.36 -48.72 -41.21
CA GLY A 153 34.33 -50.17 -41.33
C GLY A 153 34.98 -50.61 -42.64
N LYS A 154 36.29 -50.84 -42.60
CA LYS A 154 37.10 -51.48 -43.64
C LYS A 154 36.93 -53.01 -43.52
N LYS A 155 36.34 -53.66 -44.52
CA LYS A 155 36.89 -54.82 -45.26
C LYS A 155 35.91 -55.33 -46.30
#